data_AF-A0A517P4I1-F1
#
_entry.id   AF-A0A517P4I1-F1
#
_cell.length_a   1.000
_cell.length_b   1.000
_cell.length_c   1.000
_cell.angle_alpha   90.00
_cell.angle_beta   90.00
_cell.angle_gamma   90.00
#
_symmetry.space_group_name_H-M   'P 1'
#
loop_
_entity.id
_entity.type
_entity.pdbx_description
1 polymer ?
#
loop_
_entity_poly.entity_id
_entity_poly.type
_entity_poly.pdbx_seq_one_letter_code
_entity_poly.pdbx_strand_id
1 'polypeptide(L)'
;MTQFRLTNLLFLLCGGVVSCGGVASAGAEQVPEAPRIDSVGMAESQPHATDAAVIWYDDFDDPATQRQYPERSGETTDATRFGDRGRSLQMDYRKDERGTGGRKLFFGDSPVYPAQAVRPEETFTDVYWRIYVRHQPGWTGGGPAKLSRATSLTPPGWRQAMIAHVWSSGEALTLDPATGVRGDRVVTTKYNDFANLKWLGNKPASQFQLHSREESGRWVCVEARAKLNSPGKNDGLNQLWIDARLEAERRDLDWRGGYADRGINAVFLEAYWNDGSPVDQSRWIDNFVVSTEPIGPVVCPRNPVLFVTPNHGPGGQRSWEAEIANDPAGQSVVWTSRPLRGTDRVRVGPDTGQFVGSLAGANQLDASQVYFVRVRQQGATGPWSAWSPWHQPFRTL
;
A
#
# COMPACT_ATOMS: atom_id res chain seq x y z
N MET A 1 -46.83 -11.64 15.79
CA MET A 1 -47.27 -12.49 14.67
C MET A 1 -46.23 -12.29 13.59
N THR A 2 -45.41 -13.26 13.16
CA THR A 2 -45.68 -14.69 12.95
C THR A 2 -44.33 -15.41 13.03
N GLN A 3 -44.21 -16.45 13.87
CA GLN A 3 -43.04 -17.32 13.96
C GLN A 3 -43.08 -18.35 12.82
N PHE A 4 -41.94 -18.66 12.20
CA PHE A 4 -41.77 -19.86 11.40
C PHE A 4 -40.76 -20.80 12.08
N ARG A 5 -41.24 -21.98 12.47
CA ARG A 5 -40.47 -23.11 12.98
C ARG A 5 -39.92 -23.91 11.80
N LEU A 6 -38.63 -24.30 11.86
CA LEU A 6 -38.09 -25.36 11.01
C LEU A 6 -38.28 -26.72 11.70
N THR A 7 -38.81 -27.68 10.96
CA THR A 7 -38.97 -29.08 11.35
C THR A 7 -37.83 -29.88 10.71
N ASN A 8 -37.09 -30.63 11.53
CA ASN A 8 -36.08 -31.59 11.09
C ASN A 8 -36.74 -32.78 10.38
N LEU A 9 -36.22 -33.16 9.21
CA LEU A 9 -36.51 -34.46 8.59
C LEU A 9 -35.19 -35.19 8.33
N LEU A 10 -35.00 -36.28 9.08
CA LEU A 10 -33.86 -37.19 9.01
C LEU A 10 -34.14 -38.23 7.91
N PHE A 11 -33.33 -38.27 6.86
CA PHE A 11 -33.36 -39.36 5.87
C PHE A 11 -32.15 -40.27 6.08
N LEU A 12 -32.42 -41.51 6.52
CA LEU A 12 -31.48 -42.62 6.44
C LEU A 12 -31.38 -43.10 4.98
N LEU A 13 -30.16 -43.16 4.45
CA LEU A 13 -29.86 -43.87 3.20
C LEU A 13 -28.67 -44.81 3.46
N CYS A 14 -28.97 -46.11 3.54
CA CYS A 14 -28.01 -47.19 3.44
C CYS A 14 -27.49 -47.27 2.00
N GLY A 15 -26.18 -47.11 1.80
CA GLY A 15 -25.50 -47.32 0.52
C GLY A 15 -24.21 -48.10 0.75
N GLY A 16 -24.11 -49.27 0.13
CA GLY A 16 -23.04 -50.24 0.31
C GLY A 16 -21.66 -49.75 -0.12
N VAL A 17 -20.64 -50.23 0.58
CA VAL A 17 -19.23 -50.02 0.29
C VAL A 17 -18.84 -50.96 -0.85
N VAL A 18 -18.54 -50.41 -2.02
CA VAL A 18 -17.79 -51.09 -3.08
C VAL A 18 -16.44 -50.39 -3.19
N SER A 19 -15.38 -51.11 -2.80
CA SER A 19 -14.00 -50.67 -2.88
C SER A 19 -13.49 -50.78 -4.32
N CYS A 20 -13.40 -49.66 -5.04
CA CYS A 20 -12.57 -49.54 -6.23
C CYS A 20 -11.21 -48.96 -5.83
N GLY A 21 -10.15 -49.76 -6.03
CA GLY A 21 -8.78 -49.37 -5.78
C GLY A 21 -8.39 -48.13 -6.57
N GLY A 22 -7.96 -47.10 -5.86
CA GLY A 22 -7.39 -45.90 -6.45
C GLY A 22 -6.05 -46.22 -7.09
N VAL A 23 -5.97 -46.05 -8.39
CA VAL A 23 -4.71 -45.90 -9.12
C VAL A 23 -3.98 -44.71 -8.52
N ALA A 24 -2.78 -44.92 -7.97
CA ALA A 24 -1.92 -43.83 -7.54
C ALA A 24 -1.65 -42.93 -8.75
N SER A 25 -2.15 -41.69 -8.73
CA SER A 25 -1.78 -40.70 -9.72
C SER A 25 -0.29 -40.46 -9.57
N ALA A 26 0.50 -40.83 -10.59
CA ALA A 26 1.87 -40.34 -10.74
C ALA A 26 1.85 -38.82 -10.56
N GLY A 27 2.67 -38.33 -9.62
CA GLY A 27 2.64 -36.94 -9.17
C GLY A 27 2.77 -35.98 -10.35
N ALA A 28 1.73 -35.19 -10.60
CA ALA A 28 1.83 -34.06 -11.49
C ALA A 28 2.96 -33.16 -10.98
N GLU A 29 3.94 -32.88 -11.84
CA GLU A 29 5.07 -32.03 -11.51
C GLU A 29 4.53 -30.65 -11.10
N GLN A 30 4.62 -30.31 -9.81
CA GLN A 30 4.08 -29.07 -9.30
C GLN A 30 4.93 -27.90 -9.79
N VAL A 31 4.38 -27.12 -10.71
CA VAL A 31 4.95 -25.85 -11.14
C VAL A 31 5.03 -24.93 -9.92
N PRO A 32 6.20 -24.35 -9.61
CA PRO A 32 6.32 -23.47 -8.45
C PRO A 32 5.48 -22.20 -8.63
N GLU A 33 4.99 -21.66 -7.52
CA GLU A 33 4.33 -20.35 -7.50
C GLU A 33 5.30 -19.25 -7.98
N ALA A 34 4.79 -18.22 -8.66
CA ALA A 34 5.61 -17.09 -9.05
C ALA A 34 5.94 -16.23 -7.82
N PRO A 35 7.23 -15.99 -7.50
CA PRO A 35 7.61 -15.11 -6.40
C PRO A 35 7.27 -13.66 -6.74
N ARG A 36 7.50 -12.75 -5.79
CA ARG A 36 7.47 -11.31 -6.01
C ARG A 36 8.84 -10.70 -5.68
N ILE A 37 9.07 -9.50 -6.17
CA ILE A 37 10.07 -8.63 -5.58
C ILE A 37 9.47 -8.14 -4.27
N ASP A 38 10.14 -8.46 -3.17
CA ASP A 38 9.75 -8.00 -1.83
C ASP A 38 9.99 -6.50 -1.71
N SER A 39 11.20 -6.04 -2.08
CA SER A 39 11.59 -4.64 -2.04
C SER A 39 12.84 -4.38 -2.90
N VAL A 40 13.28 -3.12 -2.97
CA VAL A 40 14.49 -2.69 -3.67
C VAL A 40 15.35 -1.86 -2.71
N GLY A 41 16.66 -2.02 -2.78
CA GLY A 41 17.61 -1.27 -1.96
C GLY A 41 17.54 0.22 -2.24
N MET A 42 17.09 0.99 -1.23
CA MET A 42 16.99 2.44 -1.29
C MET A 42 18.36 3.11 -1.38
N ALA A 43 18.39 4.30 -1.97
CA ALA A 43 19.52 5.21 -1.86
C ALA A 43 19.77 5.56 -0.39
N GLU A 44 21.03 5.91 -0.06
CA GLU A 44 21.41 6.18 1.32
C GLU A 44 20.57 7.29 1.96
N SER A 45 20.26 8.31 1.16
CA SER A 45 19.37 9.41 1.51
C SER A 45 18.25 9.50 0.48
N GLN A 46 17.01 9.59 0.94
CA GLN A 46 15.86 9.88 0.08
C GLN A 46 15.74 11.39 -0.15
N PRO A 47 15.39 11.86 -1.35
CA PRO A 47 15.24 13.30 -1.63
C PRO A 47 14.19 13.96 -0.74
N HIS A 48 13.22 13.19 -0.25
CA HIS A 48 12.16 13.65 0.64
C HIS A 48 12.66 14.30 1.93
N ALA A 49 13.89 13.97 2.38
CA ALA A 49 14.48 14.55 3.57
C ALA A 49 14.83 16.04 3.42
N THR A 50 14.97 16.54 2.19
CA THR A 50 15.42 17.91 1.90
C THR A 50 14.53 18.67 0.92
N ASP A 51 13.54 18.01 0.33
CA ASP A 51 12.64 18.61 -0.66
C ASP A 51 11.64 19.58 0.02
N ALA A 52 11.59 20.82 -0.46
CA ALA A 52 10.70 21.85 0.07
C ALA A 52 9.20 21.57 -0.17
N ALA A 53 8.87 20.76 -1.18
CA ALA A 53 7.50 20.33 -1.42
C ALA A 53 7.00 19.35 -0.34
N VAL A 54 7.92 18.65 0.34
CA VAL A 54 7.60 17.69 1.38
C VAL A 54 7.18 18.41 2.66
N ILE A 55 6.01 18.03 3.16
CA ILE A 55 5.45 18.46 4.44
C ILE A 55 5.98 17.55 5.56
N TRP A 56 6.09 16.25 5.27
CA TRP A 56 6.50 15.24 6.25
C TRP A 56 7.18 14.05 5.58
N TYR A 57 8.23 13.53 6.20
CA TYR A 57 8.88 12.29 5.83
C TYR A 57 9.28 11.50 7.07
N ASP A 58 8.90 10.22 7.10
CA ASP A 58 9.26 9.28 8.15
C ASP A 58 9.44 7.88 7.55
N ASP A 59 10.67 7.37 7.57
CA ASP A 59 11.01 5.97 7.28
C ASP A 59 10.99 5.09 8.53
N PHE A 60 10.50 5.62 9.66
CA PHE A 60 10.36 4.91 10.95
C PHE A 60 11.67 4.53 11.64
N ASP A 61 12.81 4.97 11.13
CA ASP A 61 14.13 4.66 11.69
C ASP A 61 14.47 5.52 12.91
N ASP A 62 14.09 6.79 12.90
CA ASP A 62 14.43 7.74 13.96
C ASP A 62 13.35 7.81 15.07
N PRO A 63 13.67 7.38 16.32
CA PRO A 63 12.77 7.51 17.45
C PRO A 63 12.36 8.95 17.76
N ALA A 64 13.15 9.96 17.35
CA ALA A 64 12.80 11.37 17.50
C ALA A 64 11.64 11.76 16.59
N THR A 65 11.66 11.35 15.31
CA THR A 65 10.53 11.51 14.38
C THR A 65 9.27 10.88 14.94
N GLN A 66 9.37 9.70 15.57
CA GLN A 66 8.22 9.04 16.19
C GLN A 66 7.58 9.87 17.32
N ARG A 67 8.32 10.72 18.03
CA ARG A 67 7.79 11.57 19.12
C ARG A 67 7.02 12.78 18.64
N GLN A 68 7.09 13.10 17.35
CA GLN A 68 6.38 14.25 16.78
C GLN A 68 4.90 13.95 16.53
N TYR A 69 4.51 12.67 16.43
CA TYR A 69 3.10 12.30 16.33
C TYR A 69 2.41 12.42 17.70
N PRO A 70 1.44 13.35 17.86
CA PRO A 70 0.76 13.53 19.14
C PRO A 70 -0.17 12.36 19.47
N GLU A 71 -0.67 11.65 18.45
CA GLU A 71 -1.37 10.38 18.61
C GLU A 71 -0.68 9.29 17.78
N ARG A 72 -0.26 8.23 18.48
CA ARG A 72 0.43 7.08 17.91
C ARG A 72 0.06 5.81 18.67
N SER A 73 0.03 4.69 17.96
CA SER A 73 -0.13 3.35 18.53
C SER A 73 0.64 2.34 17.68
N GLY A 74 0.92 1.16 18.25
CA GLY A 74 1.76 0.16 17.61
C GLY A 74 3.25 0.52 17.65
N GLU A 75 4.07 -0.51 17.59
CA GLU A 75 5.52 -0.42 17.70
C GLU A 75 6.20 -0.31 16.34
N THR A 76 7.43 0.17 16.34
CA THR A 76 8.33 0.04 15.18
C THR A 76 9.17 -1.23 15.33
N THR A 77 9.45 -1.92 14.23
CA THR A 77 10.18 -3.20 14.24
C THR A 77 11.23 -3.23 13.14
N ASP A 78 12.38 -3.83 13.40
CA ASP A 78 13.41 -4.13 12.40
C ASP A 78 13.23 -5.53 11.78
N ALA A 79 12.36 -6.38 12.34
CA ALA A 79 12.14 -7.74 11.86
C ALA A 79 11.47 -7.78 10.47
N THR A 80 10.66 -6.76 10.14
CA THR A 80 10.11 -6.53 8.81
C THR A 80 10.35 -5.06 8.48
N ARG A 81 11.04 -4.81 7.36
CA ARG A 81 11.49 -3.47 6.94
C ARG A 81 11.58 -3.40 5.43
N PHE A 82 11.52 -2.20 4.86
CA PHE A 82 11.74 -2.00 3.44
C PHE A 82 13.24 -2.07 3.10
N GLY A 83 13.64 -2.93 2.17
CA GLY A 83 15.05 -3.20 1.88
C GLY A 83 15.72 -4.04 2.97
N ASP A 84 17.00 -3.78 3.27
CA ASP A 84 17.80 -4.60 4.20
C ASP A 84 18.21 -3.89 5.49
N ARG A 85 17.81 -2.64 5.69
CA ARG A 85 18.14 -1.82 6.87
C ARG A 85 16.93 -1.00 7.33
N GLY A 86 17.00 -0.48 8.56
CA GLY A 86 15.94 0.34 9.13
C GLY A 86 14.84 -0.45 9.84
N ARG A 87 13.69 0.19 10.01
CA ARG A 87 12.51 -0.28 10.76
C ARG A 87 11.25 0.06 9.97
N SER A 88 10.15 -0.57 10.34
CA SER A 88 8.83 -0.20 9.84
C SER A 88 7.83 -0.09 11.00
N LEU A 89 6.71 0.58 10.76
CA LEU A 89 5.56 0.57 11.68
C LEU A 89 4.81 -0.75 11.57
N GLN A 90 4.76 -1.50 12.66
CA GLN A 90 3.93 -2.70 12.76
C GLN A 90 2.50 -2.35 13.18
N MET A 91 1.53 -2.91 12.45
CA MET A 91 0.11 -2.86 12.75
C MET A 91 -0.40 -4.27 12.98
N ASP A 92 -0.89 -4.54 14.17
CA ASP A 92 -1.28 -5.88 14.62
C ASP A 92 -2.79 -6.05 14.58
N TYR A 93 -3.23 -7.23 14.14
CA TYR A 93 -4.62 -7.63 14.11
C TYR A 93 -4.75 -8.98 14.81
N ARG A 94 -5.17 -8.94 16.08
CA ARG A 94 -5.52 -10.15 16.81
C ARG A 94 -6.84 -10.69 16.30
N LYS A 95 -7.00 -12.00 16.37
CA LYS A 95 -8.26 -12.66 16.02
C LYS A 95 -9.43 -12.02 16.78
N ASP A 96 -10.50 -11.73 16.05
CA ASP A 96 -11.74 -11.09 16.51
C ASP A 96 -11.56 -9.63 17.01
N GLU A 97 -10.36 -9.05 16.89
CA GLU A 97 -10.06 -7.66 17.25
C GLU A 97 -9.91 -6.75 16.02
N ARG A 98 -10.15 -5.45 16.24
CA ARG A 98 -10.14 -4.42 15.19
C ARG A 98 -8.74 -3.95 14.80
N GLY A 99 -7.72 -4.31 15.58
CA GLY A 99 -6.33 -4.00 15.33
C GLY A 99 -5.77 -2.84 16.13
N THR A 100 -4.44 -2.82 16.22
CA THR A 100 -3.63 -1.83 16.95
C THR A 100 -2.51 -1.34 16.04
N GLY A 101 -2.34 -0.03 15.97
CA GLY A 101 -1.30 0.59 15.14
C GLY A 101 -1.79 1.85 14.45
N GLY A 102 -0.92 2.83 14.31
CA GLY A 102 -1.23 4.05 13.59
C GLY A 102 -0.35 5.23 13.93
N ARG A 103 -0.44 6.24 13.07
CA ARG A 103 0.19 7.55 13.23
C ARG A 103 -0.79 8.61 12.78
N LYS A 104 -0.96 9.65 13.58
CA LYS A 104 -1.73 10.82 13.18
C LYS A 104 -0.79 12.01 13.01
N LEU A 105 -0.56 12.39 11.76
CA LEU A 105 0.19 13.59 11.43
C LEU A 105 -0.76 14.78 11.38
N PHE A 106 -0.33 15.89 11.98
CA PHE A 106 -1.00 17.19 11.91
C PHE A 106 -0.02 18.18 11.31
N PHE A 107 -0.51 19.05 10.44
CA PHE A 107 0.30 20.02 9.72
C PHE A 107 -0.53 21.23 9.32
N GLY A 108 0.14 22.27 8.84
CA GLY A 108 -0.54 23.47 8.36
C GLY A 108 -1.40 24.11 9.43
N ASP A 109 -2.51 24.68 8.99
CA ASP A 109 -3.55 25.30 9.80
C ASP A 109 -4.35 24.33 10.71
N SER A 110 -3.78 23.20 11.14
CA SER A 110 -4.48 22.26 12.03
C SER A 110 -4.90 22.94 13.34
N PRO A 111 -6.20 22.96 13.68
CA PRO A 111 -6.67 23.46 14.98
C PRO A 111 -6.47 22.43 16.09
N VAL A 112 -6.08 21.20 15.74
CA VAL A 112 -5.85 20.08 16.66
C VAL A 112 -4.34 19.90 16.80
N TYR A 113 -3.85 19.86 18.04
CA TYR A 113 -2.42 19.81 18.37
C TYR A 113 -1.57 20.88 17.65
N PRO A 114 -1.95 22.18 17.69
CA PRO A 114 -1.26 23.22 16.94
C PRO A 114 0.22 23.36 17.31
N ALA A 115 0.61 23.04 18.55
CA ALA A 115 2.00 23.07 19.01
C ALA A 115 2.87 21.93 18.43
N GLN A 116 2.25 20.87 17.89
CA GLN A 116 2.92 19.76 17.23
C GLN A 116 2.65 19.73 15.72
N ALA A 117 1.90 20.70 15.19
CA ALA A 117 1.62 20.78 13.76
C ALA A 117 2.89 21.16 13.00
N VAL A 118 3.21 20.39 11.97
CA VAL A 118 4.32 20.68 11.07
C VAL A 118 3.91 21.80 10.11
N ARG A 119 4.78 22.79 9.87
CA ARG A 119 4.48 23.96 9.01
C ARG A 119 3.17 24.69 9.43
N PRO A 120 3.01 25.13 10.70
CA PRO A 120 1.72 25.52 11.30
C PRO A 120 1.10 26.81 10.72
N GLU A 121 1.85 27.60 9.96
CA GLU A 121 1.40 28.87 9.37
C GLU A 121 0.87 28.71 7.93
N GLU A 122 0.89 27.49 7.39
CA GLU A 122 0.55 27.22 6.00
C GLU A 122 -0.83 26.57 5.84
N THR A 123 -1.47 26.84 4.71
CA THR A 123 -2.75 26.23 4.34
C THR A 123 -2.57 25.43 3.06
N PHE A 124 -2.86 24.13 3.13
CA PHE A 124 -2.68 23.21 2.01
C PHE A 124 -4.01 22.86 1.36
N THR A 125 -4.11 23.01 0.04
CA THR A 125 -5.30 22.67 -0.73
C THR A 125 -5.09 21.50 -1.70
N ASP A 126 -3.84 21.05 -1.83
CA ASP A 126 -3.42 19.95 -2.70
C ASP A 126 -2.35 19.16 -1.95
N VAL A 127 -2.69 17.94 -1.53
CA VAL A 127 -1.84 17.11 -0.68
C VAL A 127 -1.75 15.71 -1.26
N TYR A 128 -0.52 15.27 -1.46
CA TYR A 128 -0.12 13.91 -1.77
C TYR A 128 0.33 13.22 -0.48
N TRP A 129 0.02 11.95 -0.31
CA TRP A 129 0.62 11.12 0.71
C TRP A 129 0.93 9.73 0.18
N ARG A 130 2.08 9.18 0.56
CA ARG A 130 2.55 7.88 0.12
C ARG A 130 3.05 7.05 1.29
N ILE A 131 2.76 5.76 1.22
CA ILE A 131 3.23 4.73 2.14
C ILE A 131 3.62 3.48 1.36
N TYR A 132 4.55 2.70 1.88
CA TYR A 132 4.73 1.31 1.48
C TYR A 132 3.98 0.41 2.47
N VAL A 133 3.21 -0.54 1.95
CA VAL A 133 2.39 -1.46 2.75
C VAL A 133 2.83 -2.90 2.49
N ARG A 134 3.04 -3.67 3.54
CA ARG A 134 3.29 -5.12 3.45
C ARG A 134 2.32 -5.88 4.34
N HIS A 135 1.57 -6.82 3.76
CA HIS A 135 0.77 -7.77 4.54
C HIS A 135 1.61 -8.99 4.91
N GLN A 136 1.36 -9.62 6.05
CA GLN A 136 1.99 -10.89 6.42
C GLN A 136 1.77 -11.94 5.32
N PRO A 137 2.80 -12.73 4.93
CA PRO A 137 2.61 -13.83 3.99
C PRO A 137 1.46 -14.75 4.43
N GLY A 138 0.55 -15.05 3.50
CA GLY A 138 -0.64 -15.84 3.78
C GLY A 138 -1.81 -15.04 4.38
N TRP A 139 -1.80 -13.71 4.23
CA TRP A 139 -2.87 -12.81 4.67
C TRP A 139 -4.26 -13.36 4.33
N THR A 140 -5.19 -13.27 5.27
CA THR A 140 -6.53 -13.86 5.14
C THR A 140 -7.60 -12.93 5.73
N GLY A 141 -8.80 -12.94 5.15
CA GLY A 141 -9.94 -12.14 5.60
C GLY A 141 -10.27 -10.95 4.69
N GLY A 142 -9.49 -10.74 3.62
CA GLY A 142 -9.64 -9.61 2.73
C GLY A 142 -9.17 -8.29 3.35
N GLY A 143 -9.78 -7.18 2.96
CA GLY A 143 -9.33 -5.86 3.37
C GLY A 143 -9.80 -5.44 4.77
N PRO A 144 -8.90 -4.96 5.65
CA PRO A 144 -9.19 -4.60 7.03
C PRO A 144 -9.88 -3.24 7.13
N ALA A 145 -10.80 -2.87 6.25
CA ALA A 145 -11.39 -1.54 6.14
C ALA A 145 -10.36 -0.40 6.02
N LYS A 146 -9.82 0.17 7.10
CA LYS A 146 -9.04 1.42 7.02
C LYS A 146 -7.57 1.19 6.68
N LEU A 147 -7.02 2.08 5.84
CA LEU A 147 -5.59 2.19 5.56
C LEU A 147 -5.05 3.57 5.94
N SER A 148 -5.55 4.61 5.27
CA SER A 148 -5.15 5.99 5.53
C SER A 148 -6.24 7.00 5.16
N ARG A 149 -6.08 8.25 5.58
CA ARG A 149 -6.92 9.37 5.13
C ARG A 149 -6.19 10.70 5.20
N ALA A 150 -6.56 11.63 4.33
CA ALA A 150 -6.33 13.05 4.54
C ALA A 150 -7.63 13.73 5.02
N THR A 151 -7.54 14.77 5.84
CA THR A 151 -8.74 15.45 6.38
C THR A 151 -8.48 16.93 6.64
N SER A 152 -9.55 17.73 6.58
CA SER A 152 -9.58 19.10 7.10
C SER A 152 -10.27 19.11 8.45
N LEU A 153 -9.50 19.30 9.52
CA LEU A 153 -10.00 19.44 10.89
C LEU A 153 -10.37 20.89 11.17
N THR A 154 -11.48 21.10 11.86
CA THR A 154 -12.04 22.42 12.15
C THR A 154 -12.45 22.53 13.62
N PRO A 155 -12.34 23.71 14.25
CA PRO A 155 -12.74 23.89 15.64
C PRO A 155 -14.27 23.88 15.82
N PRO A 156 -14.74 23.67 17.07
CA PRO A 156 -14.00 23.13 18.20
C PRO A 156 -13.71 21.64 18.02
N GLY A 157 -12.57 21.19 18.57
CA GLY A 157 -12.20 19.78 18.62
C GLY A 157 -11.91 19.20 17.24
N TRP A 158 -12.50 18.04 16.95
CA TRP A 158 -12.18 17.18 15.81
C TRP A 158 -13.27 17.16 14.73
N ARG A 159 -13.96 18.29 14.52
CA ARG A 159 -14.92 18.40 13.41
C ARG A 159 -14.19 18.30 12.09
N GLN A 160 -14.86 17.81 11.05
CA GLN A 160 -14.25 17.53 9.76
C GLN A 160 -15.01 18.26 8.65
N ALA A 161 -14.35 19.21 7.97
CA ALA A 161 -14.92 19.86 6.79
C ALA A 161 -14.87 18.93 5.57
N MET A 162 -13.83 18.10 5.46
CA MET A 162 -13.71 17.08 4.41
C MET A 162 -12.88 15.90 4.89
N ILE A 163 -13.09 14.74 4.25
CA ILE A 163 -12.32 13.50 4.50
C ILE A 163 -12.05 12.79 3.18
N ALA A 164 -10.78 12.60 2.84
CA ALA A 164 -10.33 11.78 1.72
C ALA A 164 -9.91 10.40 2.22
N HIS A 165 -10.86 9.47 2.30
CA HIS A 165 -10.59 8.10 2.74
C HIS A 165 -9.85 7.29 1.67
N VAL A 166 -8.87 6.50 2.12
CA VAL A 166 -8.33 5.33 1.41
C VAL A 166 -8.60 4.12 2.29
N TRP A 167 -9.53 3.28 1.85
CA TRP A 167 -10.01 2.13 2.61
C TRP A 167 -10.37 0.97 1.68
N SER A 168 -10.59 -0.23 2.23
CA SER A 168 -10.84 -1.42 1.43
C SER A 168 -12.25 -1.45 0.84
N SER A 169 -12.35 -2.09 -0.33
CA SER A 169 -13.58 -2.50 -1.00
C SER A 169 -13.38 -3.94 -1.43
N GLY A 170 -13.69 -4.89 -0.54
CA GLY A 170 -13.26 -6.28 -0.70
C GLY A 170 -11.74 -6.39 -0.47
N GLU A 171 -11.04 -6.98 -1.43
CA GLU A 171 -9.57 -7.08 -1.40
C GLU A 171 -8.86 -5.88 -2.06
N ALA A 172 -9.59 -5.06 -2.80
CA ALA A 172 -9.09 -3.83 -3.40
C ALA A 172 -9.13 -2.65 -2.42
N LEU A 173 -8.44 -1.57 -2.78
CA LEU A 173 -8.64 -0.25 -2.18
C LEU A 173 -9.68 0.57 -2.96
N THR A 174 -10.34 1.50 -2.29
CA THR A 174 -11.14 2.56 -2.93
C THR A 174 -10.93 3.91 -2.25
N LEU A 175 -11.28 4.96 -3.00
CA LEU A 175 -11.42 6.32 -2.53
C LEU A 175 -12.88 6.57 -2.17
N ASP A 176 -13.15 7.03 -0.94
CA ASP A 176 -14.50 7.45 -0.52
C ASP A 176 -14.49 8.88 0.05
N PRO A 177 -14.40 9.87 -0.85
CA PRO A 177 -14.43 11.28 -0.48
C PRO A 177 -15.75 11.66 0.22
N ALA A 178 -15.66 12.41 1.31
CA ALA A 178 -16.84 12.95 2.01
C ALA A 178 -16.68 14.44 2.32
N THR A 179 -17.78 15.19 2.21
CA THR A 179 -17.87 16.58 2.64
C THR A 179 -18.73 16.74 3.90
N GLY A 180 -18.19 17.47 4.86
CA GLY A 180 -18.85 17.96 6.05
C GLY A 180 -19.34 19.40 5.93
N VAL A 181 -19.38 19.95 4.71
CA VAL A 181 -19.79 21.34 4.46
C VAL A 181 -21.16 21.40 3.77
N ARG A 182 -21.95 22.44 4.09
CA ARG A 182 -23.17 22.83 3.36
C ARG A 182 -23.11 24.33 3.11
N GLY A 183 -23.14 24.74 1.84
CA GLY A 183 -22.84 26.12 1.46
C GLY A 183 -21.39 26.43 1.80
N ASP A 184 -21.17 27.33 2.76
CA ASP A 184 -19.87 27.75 3.29
C ASP A 184 -19.65 27.31 4.75
N ARG A 185 -20.57 26.54 5.35
CA ARG A 185 -20.54 26.18 6.77
C ARG A 185 -20.22 24.71 6.99
N VAL A 186 -19.31 24.44 7.92
CA VAL A 186 -19.07 23.08 8.45
C VAL A 186 -20.26 22.66 9.30
N VAL A 187 -20.91 21.56 8.93
CA VAL A 187 -22.09 21.01 9.63
C VAL A 187 -21.74 19.83 10.55
N THR A 188 -20.56 19.24 10.40
CA THR A 188 -20.10 18.19 11.33
C THR A 188 -19.86 18.76 12.73
N THR A 189 -20.15 17.94 13.74
CA THR A 189 -20.07 18.35 15.15
C THR A 189 -18.97 17.64 15.93
N LYS A 190 -18.45 16.53 15.38
CA LYS A 190 -17.45 15.65 15.98
C LYS A 190 -16.64 14.90 14.92
N TYR A 191 -15.64 14.13 15.37
CA TYR A 191 -14.89 13.21 14.51
C TYR A 191 -15.78 12.08 13.98
N ASN A 192 -15.63 11.73 12.70
CA ASN A 192 -16.45 10.73 11.99
C ASN A 192 -17.95 10.94 12.21
N ASP A 193 -18.42 12.19 12.10
CA ASP A 193 -19.84 12.51 12.21
C ASP A 193 -20.60 12.10 10.93
N PHE A 194 -20.65 10.79 10.66
CA PHE A 194 -21.17 10.21 9.42
C PHE A 194 -22.60 10.63 9.10
N ALA A 195 -23.42 10.94 10.10
CA ALA A 195 -24.78 11.45 9.91
C ALA A 195 -24.82 12.84 9.25
N ASN A 196 -23.78 13.66 9.43
CA ASN A 196 -23.68 15.00 8.87
C ASN A 196 -22.77 15.06 7.62
N LEU A 197 -22.09 13.96 7.29
CA LEU A 197 -21.29 13.85 6.08
C LEU A 197 -22.16 13.57 4.85
N LYS A 198 -21.78 14.17 3.73
CA LYS A 198 -22.27 13.79 2.40
C LYS A 198 -21.15 13.09 1.66
N TRP A 199 -21.36 11.82 1.30
CA TRP A 199 -20.44 11.04 0.49
C TRP A 199 -20.47 11.55 -0.96
N LEU A 200 -19.28 11.66 -1.57
CA LEU A 200 -19.09 12.21 -2.92
C LEU A 200 -18.82 11.12 -3.97
N GLY A 201 -18.85 9.84 -3.56
CA GLY A 201 -18.86 8.69 -4.45
C GLY A 201 -17.62 7.82 -4.34
N ASN A 202 -17.83 6.51 -4.28
CA ASN A 202 -16.79 5.53 -3.95
C ASN A 202 -16.47 4.52 -5.06
N LYS A 203 -16.85 4.84 -6.30
CA LYS A 203 -16.58 4.02 -7.49
C LYS A 203 -15.86 4.82 -8.57
N PRO A 204 -15.01 4.16 -9.39
CA PRO A 204 -14.59 2.75 -9.25
C PRO A 204 -13.63 2.53 -8.08
N ALA A 205 -13.59 1.30 -7.57
CA ALA A 205 -12.50 0.82 -6.73
C ALA A 205 -11.29 0.46 -7.61
N SER A 206 -10.12 0.34 -6.98
CA SER A 206 -8.88 -0.17 -7.58
C SER A 206 -9.11 -1.54 -8.23
N GLN A 207 -8.41 -1.82 -9.33
CA GLN A 207 -8.36 -3.17 -9.90
C GLN A 207 -7.36 -4.04 -9.16
N PHE A 208 -6.28 -3.43 -8.66
CA PHE A 208 -5.29 -4.12 -7.84
C PHE A 208 -5.88 -4.56 -6.48
N GLN A 209 -5.73 -5.85 -6.18
CA GLN A 209 -6.24 -6.50 -4.97
C GLN A 209 -5.17 -6.50 -3.86
N LEU A 210 -4.92 -5.32 -3.26
CA LEU A 210 -3.87 -5.12 -2.26
C LEU A 210 -3.92 -6.09 -1.07
N HIS A 211 -5.12 -6.54 -0.70
CA HIS A 211 -5.34 -7.40 0.46
C HIS A 211 -5.51 -8.87 0.08
N SER A 212 -5.25 -9.25 -1.17
CA SER A 212 -5.31 -10.65 -1.58
C SER A 212 -4.15 -11.44 -1.00
N ARG A 213 -4.33 -12.76 -0.91
CA ARG A 213 -3.27 -13.66 -0.44
C ARG A 213 -2.05 -13.64 -1.37
N GLU A 214 -2.28 -13.53 -2.67
CA GLU A 214 -1.27 -13.56 -3.73
C GLU A 214 -0.34 -12.34 -3.69
N GLU A 215 -0.83 -11.19 -3.21
CA GLU A 215 -0.03 -9.96 -3.06
C GLU A 215 0.51 -9.78 -1.63
N SER A 216 0.27 -10.75 -0.74
CA SER A 216 0.83 -10.74 0.61
C SER A 216 2.31 -11.09 0.63
N GLY A 217 3.03 -10.64 1.65
CA GLY A 217 4.45 -10.97 1.85
C GLY A 217 5.46 -10.10 1.11
N ARG A 218 5.00 -9.14 0.28
CA ARG A 218 5.83 -8.11 -0.36
C ARG A 218 5.44 -6.71 0.08
N TRP A 219 6.32 -5.73 -0.15
CA TRP A 219 5.97 -4.32 -0.06
C TRP A 219 5.24 -3.84 -1.32
N VAL A 220 4.28 -2.93 -1.14
CA VAL A 220 3.49 -2.32 -2.21
C VAL A 220 3.45 -0.81 -2.00
N CYS A 221 3.79 -0.02 -3.02
CA CYS A 221 3.70 1.43 -2.93
C CYS A 221 2.24 1.87 -3.10
N VAL A 222 1.70 2.61 -2.14
CA VAL A 222 0.36 3.22 -2.20
C VAL A 222 0.52 4.73 -2.05
N GLU A 223 0.17 5.48 -3.09
CA GLU A 223 0.15 6.94 -3.09
C GLU A 223 -1.27 7.43 -3.35
N ALA A 224 -1.70 8.45 -2.63
CA ALA A 224 -2.98 9.09 -2.86
C ALA A 224 -2.84 10.61 -2.83
N ARG A 225 -3.80 11.30 -3.46
CA ARG A 225 -3.85 12.76 -3.53
C ARG A 225 -5.26 13.24 -3.28
N ALA A 226 -5.39 14.26 -2.44
CA ALA A 226 -6.60 15.04 -2.30
C ALA A 226 -6.33 16.49 -2.69
N LYS A 227 -7.07 16.97 -3.69
CA LYS A 227 -7.09 18.37 -4.10
C LYS A 227 -8.46 18.95 -3.82
N LEU A 228 -8.52 19.92 -2.92
CA LEU A 228 -9.73 20.68 -2.62
C LEU A 228 -10.20 21.45 -3.86
N ASN A 229 -11.51 21.63 -3.99
CA ASN A 229 -12.06 22.51 -5.01
C ASN A 229 -11.78 23.98 -4.71
N SER A 230 -11.72 24.80 -5.75
CA SER A 230 -11.86 26.25 -5.63
C SER A 230 -13.19 26.57 -4.93
N PRO A 231 -13.25 27.54 -4.00
CA PRO A 231 -14.49 27.83 -3.27
C PRO A 231 -15.67 28.08 -4.22
N GLY A 232 -16.77 27.34 -4.02
CA GLY A 232 -18.00 27.41 -4.81
C GLY A 232 -17.93 26.72 -6.18
N LYS A 233 -16.87 25.96 -6.48
CA LYS A 233 -16.69 25.18 -7.71
C LYS A 233 -16.66 23.68 -7.44
N ASN A 234 -16.77 22.90 -8.50
CA ASN A 234 -16.68 21.44 -8.47
C ASN A 234 -15.47 21.02 -9.31
N ASP A 235 -14.26 21.42 -8.91
CA ASP A 235 -12.99 21.18 -9.62
C ASP A 235 -11.97 20.42 -8.73
N GLY A 236 -12.44 19.84 -7.62
CA GLY A 236 -11.63 19.04 -6.72
C GLY A 236 -11.31 17.65 -7.29
N LEU A 237 -10.22 17.06 -6.79
CA LEU A 237 -9.75 15.72 -7.20
C LEU A 237 -9.50 14.82 -5.99
N ASN A 238 -9.68 13.52 -6.19
CA ASN A 238 -9.13 12.48 -5.33
C ASN A 238 -8.52 11.39 -6.23
N GLN A 239 -7.27 11.01 -6.00
CA GLN A 239 -6.54 10.06 -6.86
C GLN A 239 -5.81 9.02 -6.01
N LEU A 240 -5.67 7.81 -6.54
CA LEU A 240 -4.99 6.67 -5.92
C LEU A 240 -4.10 6.01 -6.96
N TRP A 241 -2.81 5.87 -6.62
CA TRP A 241 -1.84 5.08 -7.35
C TRP A 241 -1.37 3.90 -6.51
N ILE A 242 -1.25 2.74 -7.14
CA ILE A 242 -0.64 1.56 -6.55
C ILE A 242 0.48 1.09 -7.47
N ASP A 243 1.69 0.94 -6.93
CA ASP A 243 2.90 0.63 -7.70
C ASP A 243 3.02 1.53 -8.96
N ALA A 244 2.86 2.85 -8.74
CA ALA A 244 2.92 3.92 -9.75
C ALA A 244 1.86 3.87 -10.86
N ARG A 245 0.84 3.01 -10.75
CA ARG A 245 -0.30 2.93 -11.68
C ARG A 245 -1.51 3.64 -11.10
N LEU A 246 -2.18 4.50 -11.87
CA LEU A 246 -3.42 5.16 -11.45
C LEU A 246 -4.54 4.11 -11.39
N GLU A 247 -4.99 3.77 -10.18
CA GLU A 247 -5.96 2.70 -9.94
C GLU A 247 -7.38 3.24 -9.70
N ALA A 248 -7.51 4.42 -9.11
CA ALA A 248 -8.80 5.07 -8.91
C ALA A 248 -8.68 6.59 -8.97
N GLU A 249 -9.72 7.21 -9.50
CA GLU A 249 -9.82 8.66 -9.60
C GLU A 249 -11.26 9.12 -9.35
N ARG A 250 -11.38 10.29 -8.74
CA ARG A 250 -12.60 11.07 -8.61
C ARG A 250 -12.29 12.48 -9.09
N ARG A 251 -13.14 12.97 -10.00
CA ARG A 251 -13.08 14.32 -10.56
C ARG A 251 -14.32 15.09 -10.16
N ASP A 252 -14.28 16.38 -10.42
CA ASP A 252 -15.39 17.31 -10.23
C ASP A 252 -15.97 17.27 -8.81
N LEU A 253 -15.09 17.07 -7.82
CA LEU A 253 -15.49 16.96 -6.42
C LEU A 253 -15.77 18.34 -5.83
N ASP A 254 -16.89 18.45 -5.14
CA ASP A 254 -17.17 19.56 -4.22
C ASP A 254 -16.87 19.11 -2.78
N TRP A 255 -15.61 19.27 -2.37
CA TRP A 255 -15.14 18.92 -1.03
C TRP A 255 -15.63 19.87 0.04
N ARG A 256 -15.69 21.17 -0.28
CA ARG A 256 -15.82 22.22 0.73
C ARG A 256 -16.84 23.31 0.42
N GLY A 257 -17.66 23.18 -0.63
CA GLY A 257 -18.55 24.25 -1.05
C GLY A 257 -17.81 25.59 -1.13
N GLY A 258 -18.31 26.60 -0.44
CA GLY A 258 -17.65 27.90 -0.28
C GLY A 258 -16.70 28.03 0.93
N TYR A 259 -16.58 27.01 1.77
CA TYR A 259 -15.74 27.05 2.97
C TYR A 259 -14.27 27.22 2.60
N ALA A 260 -13.60 28.22 3.17
CA ALA A 260 -12.22 28.55 2.87
C ALA A 260 -11.33 28.77 4.11
N ASP A 261 -11.89 28.65 5.33
CA ASP A 261 -11.16 29.01 6.54
C ASP A 261 -9.98 28.07 6.84
N ARG A 262 -10.01 26.83 6.31
CA ARG A 262 -8.95 25.82 6.52
C ARG A 262 -8.72 24.95 5.30
N GLY A 263 -7.48 24.50 5.16
CA GLY A 263 -7.05 23.51 4.19
C GLY A 263 -7.17 22.07 4.70
N ILE A 264 -6.51 21.17 3.98
CA ILE A 264 -6.16 19.83 4.47
C ILE A 264 -5.04 20.04 5.49
N ASN A 265 -5.19 19.48 6.68
CA ASN A 265 -4.29 19.76 7.81
C ASN A 265 -3.96 18.53 8.65
N ALA A 266 -4.33 17.34 8.18
CA ALA A 266 -3.92 16.09 8.79
C ALA A 266 -3.95 14.92 7.81
N VAL A 267 -3.02 13.98 8.00
CA VAL A 267 -3.00 12.67 7.35
C VAL A 267 -2.83 11.59 8.40
N PHE A 268 -3.69 10.58 8.39
CA PHE A 268 -3.68 9.49 9.37
C PHE A 268 -3.39 8.15 8.72
N LEU A 269 -2.58 7.34 9.40
CA LEU A 269 -2.38 5.91 9.15
C LEU A 269 -3.16 5.13 10.21
N GLU A 270 -4.02 4.20 9.80
CA GLU A 270 -5.01 3.60 10.71
C GLU A 270 -5.05 2.08 10.59
N ALA A 271 -4.74 1.33 11.65
CA ALA A 271 -5.08 -0.09 11.76
C ALA A 271 -6.50 -0.27 12.30
N TYR A 272 -7.49 -0.51 11.44
CA TYR A 272 -8.87 -0.67 11.90
C TYR A 272 -9.71 -1.57 10.98
N TRP A 273 -9.90 -2.81 11.39
CA TRP A 273 -10.75 -3.82 10.77
C TRP A 273 -12.17 -3.77 11.35
N ASN A 274 -13.19 -3.52 10.51
CA ASN A 274 -14.58 -3.40 10.97
C ASN A 274 -15.10 -4.65 11.70
N ASP A 275 -14.95 -5.81 11.05
CA ASP A 275 -15.47 -7.11 11.51
C ASP A 275 -14.51 -7.85 12.45
N GLY A 276 -13.33 -7.27 12.70
CA GLY A 276 -12.22 -7.95 13.35
C GLY A 276 -11.48 -8.91 12.42
N SER A 277 -10.23 -9.22 12.77
CA SER A 277 -9.42 -10.13 11.97
C SER A 277 -9.82 -11.59 12.17
N PRO A 278 -9.85 -12.44 11.13
CA PRO A 278 -10.19 -13.86 11.30
C PRO A 278 -9.08 -14.66 12.01
N VAL A 279 -7.87 -14.13 12.04
CA VAL A 279 -6.65 -14.75 12.59
C VAL A 279 -5.76 -13.70 13.24
N ASP A 280 -4.79 -14.14 14.03
CA ASP A 280 -3.65 -13.28 14.41
C ASP A 280 -2.77 -13.06 13.18
N GLN A 281 -2.63 -11.79 12.77
CA GLN A 281 -1.77 -11.39 11.65
C GLN A 281 -1.37 -9.92 11.78
N SER A 282 -0.34 -9.52 11.04
CA SER A 282 0.15 -8.14 11.04
C SER A 282 0.29 -7.59 9.63
N ARG A 283 0.25 -6.27 9.50
CA ARG A 283 0.75 -5.56 8.32
C ARG A 283 1.78 -4.53 8.77
N TRP A 284 2.65 -4.13 7.86
CA TRP A 284 3.68 -3.13 8.12
C TRP A 284 3.55 -1.95 7.18
N ILE A 285 3.88 -0.77 7.68
CA ILE A 285 3.96 0.47 6.92
C ILE A 285 5.37 1.03 7.01
N ASP A 286 5.89 1.49 5.88
CA ASP A 286 7.22 2.10 5.77
C ASP A 286 7.19 3.32 4.84
N ASN A 287 8.17 4.19 4.99
CA ASN A 287 8.40 5.39 4.19
C ASN A 287 7.13 6.24 3.98
N PHE A 288 6.60 6.77 5.07
CA PHE A 288 5.45 7.67 5.07
C PHE A 288 5.88 9.07 4.68
N VAL A 289 5.40 9.53 3.52
CA VAL A 289 5.68 10.85 2.96
C VAL A 289 4.36 11.61 2.78
N VAL A 290 4.35 12.91 3.09
CA VAL A 290 3.28 13.85 2.75
C VAL A 290 3.90 15.04 2.00
N SER A 291 3.33 15.42 0.87
CA SER A 291 3.91 16.41 -0.04
C SER A 291 2.84 17.27 -0.72
N THR A 292 3.26 18.43 -1.23
CA THR A 292 2.47 19.29 -2.12
C THR A 292 2.62 18.95 -3.60
N GLU A 293 3.56 18.05 -3.94
CA GLU A 293 3.84 17.55 -5.28
C GLU A 293 3.81 16.01 -5.32
N PRO A 294 3.66 15.37 -6.50
CA PRO A 294 3.74 13.92 -6.65
C PRO A 294 5.00 13.34 -6.00
N ILE A 295 4.85 12.24 -5.25
CA ILE A 295 5.96 11.68 -4.45
C ILE A 295 6.72 10.62 -5.26
N GLY A 296 5.99 9.70 -5.87
CA GLY A 296 6.54 8.59 -6.62
C GLY A 296 7.18 7.50 -5.75
N PRO A 297 7.78 6.49 -6.40
CA PRO A 297 8.45 5.40 -5.70
C PRO A 297 9.75 5.88 -5.03
N VAL A 298 10.31 5.04 -4.16
CA VAL A 298 11.64 5.26 -3.56
C VAL A 298 12.71 5.50 -4.62
N VAL A 299 13.71 6.30 -4.23
CA VAL A 299 14.91 6.52 -5.02
C VAL A 299 15.98 5.50 -4.63
N CYS A 300 16.66 4.93 -5.62
CA CYS A 300 17.65 3.87 -5.50
C CYS A 300 18.95 4.24 -6.22
N PRO A 301 20.09 3.62 -5.88
CA PRO A 301 21.30 3.71 -6.69
C PRO A 301 21.06 3.20 -8.12
N ARG A 302 21.93 3.58 -9.07
CA ARG A 302 21.87 3.11 -10.47
C ARG A 302 22.18 1.62 -10.64
N ASN A 303 22.73 0.97 -9.59
CA ASN A 303 22.92 -0.47 -9.45
C ASN A 303 22.23 -0.96 -8.17
N PRO A 304 20.89 -0.95 -8.11
CA PRO A 304 20.16 -1.28 -6.89
C PRO A 304 20.30 -2.76 -6.53
N VAL A 305 20.02 -3.11 -5.28
CA VAL A 305 19.84 -4.50 -4.87
C VAL A 305 18.35 -4.83 -4.94
N LEU A 306 17.97 -5.90 -5.65
CA LEU A 306 16.61 -6.43 -5.63
C LEU A 306 16.51 -7.48 -4.53
N PHE A 307 15.42 -7.48 -3.76
CA PHE A 307 15.10 -8.50 -2.77
C PHE A 307 13.87 -9.28 -3.24
N VAL A 308 13.92 -10.61 -3.22
CA VAL A 308 12.85 -11.50 -3.68
C VAL A 308 12.16 -12.11 -2.47
N THR A 309 10.84 -12.26 -2.54
CA THR A 309 10.06 -12.92 -1.48
C THR A 309 10.56 -14.34 -1.22
N PRO A 310 10.54 -14.81 0.04
CA PRO A 310 10.87 -16.20 0.35
C PRO A 310 10.03 -17.20 -0.44
N ASN A 311 10.59 -18.37 -0.76
CA ASN A 311 9.81 -19.44 -1.38
C ASN A 311 8.89 -20.08 -0.33
N HIS A 312 7.58 -20.00 -0.57
CA HIS A 312 6.55 -20.61 0.28
C HIS A 312 5.89 -21.85 -0.35
N GLY A 313 6.26 -22.20 -1.59
CA GLY A 313 5.70 -23.33 -2.33
C GLY A 313 6.27 -24.69 -1.91
N PRO A 314 5.55 -25.80 -2.21
CA PRO A 314 6.06 -27.16 -2.00
C PRO A 314 7.29 -27.43 -2.88
N GLY A 315 8.32 -28.04 -2.29
CA GLY A 315 9.60 -28.25 -2.95
C GLY A 315 10.52 -27.02 -2.84
N GLY A 316 11.83 -27.27 -2.69
CA GLY A 316 12.81 -26.20 -2.58
C GLY A 316 12.90 -25.34 -3.85
N GLN A 317 13.48 -24.15 -3.72
CA GLN A 317 13.83 -23.30 -4.87
C GLN A 317 15.20 -23.71 -5.40
N ARG A 318 15.31 -24.05 -6.69
CA ARG A 318 16.59 -24.35 -7.34
C ARG A 318 17.31 -23.08 -7.78
N SER A 319 16.58 -22.17 -8.40
CA SER A 319 17.09 -20.88 -8.84
C SER A 319 15.96 -19.86 -9.03
N TRP A 320 16.30 -18.60 -9.24
CA TRP A 320 15.37 -17.57 -9.70
C TRP A 320 16.07 -16.60 -10.64
N GLU A 321 15.28 -15.84 -11.39
CA GLU A 321 15.77 -14.77 -12.26
C GLU A 321 14.80 -13.60 -12.30
N ALA A 322 15.33 -12.42 -12.61
CA ALA A 322 14.60 -11.18 -12.67
C ALA A 322 14.90 -10.39 -13.93
N GLU A 323 13.95 -9.56 -14.32
CA GLU A 323 14.09 -8.59 -15.39
C GLU A 323 13.68 -7.21 -14.92
N ILE A 324 14.27 -6.18 -15.53
CA ILE A 324 13.96 -4.77 -15.30
C ILE A 324 13.56 -4.14 -16.62
N ALA A 325 12.45 -3.42 -16.63
CA ALA A 325 11.97 -2.63 -17.76
C ALA A 325 11.86 -1.15 -17.38
N ASN A 326 12.00 -0.26 -18.38
CA ASN A 326 11.82 1.19 -18.20
C ASN A 326 10.37 1.65 -18.47
N ASP A 327 9.45 0.71 -18.67
CA ASP A 327 8.02 0.95 -18.84
C ASP A 327 7.18 -0.06 -18.01
N PRO A 328 5.96 0.32 -17.58
CA PRO A 328 5.14 -0.52 -16.71
C PRO A 328 4.53 -1.76 -17.37
N ALA A 329 4.60 -1.87 -18.71
CA ALA A 329 4.09 -3.01 -19.48
C ALA A 329 5.20 -4.02 -19.84
N GLY A 330 6.47 -3.67 -19.63
CA GLY A 330 7.61 -4.50 -19.96
C GLY A 330 7.90 -4.64 -21.45
N GLN A 331 7.52 -3.63 -22.24
CA GLN A 331 7.81 -3.59 -23.67
C GLN A 331 9.29 -3.28 -23.96
N SER A 332 9.98 -2.66 -23.01
CA SER A 332 11.37 -2.24 -23.11
C SER A 332 12.14 -2.73 -21.88
N VAL A 333 12.47 -4.02 -21.91
CA VAL A 333 13.39 -4.66 -20.95
C VAL A 333 14.79 -4.12 -21.17
N VAL A 334 15.45 -3.69 -20.08
CA VAL A 334 16.77 -3.06 -20.09
C VAL A 334 17.82 -3.84 -19.31
N TRP A 335 17.43 -4.79 -18.46
CA TRP A 335 18.34 -5.69 -17.76
C TRP A 335 17.69 -7.04 -17.48
N THR A 336 18.45 -8.11 -17.62
CA THR A 336 18.05 -9.49 -17.30
C THR A 336 19.11 -10.13 -16.42
N SER A 337 18.71 -10.78 -15.32
CA SER A 337 19.66 -11.52 -14.48
C SER A 337 20.11 -12.82 -15.14
N ARG A 338 21.27 -13.35 -14.71
CA ARG A 338 21.54 -14.79 -14.85
C ARG A 338 20.68 -15.58 -13.84
N PRO A 339 20.54 -16.91 -13.97
CA PRO A 339 19.91 -17.71 -12.92
C PRO A 339 20.71 -17.63 -11.61
N LEU A 340 20.04 -17.26 -10.52
CA LEU A 340 20.61 -17.05 -9.19
C LEU A 340 20.26 -18.21 -8.26
N ARG A 341 21.18 -18.62 -7.38
CA ARG A 341 21.01 -19.78 -6.49
C ARG A 341 21.47 -19.45 -5.07
N GLY A 342 20.77 -19.99 -4.07
CA GLY A 342 21.17 -19.88 -2.67
C GLY A 342 21.17 -18.45 -2.11
N THR A 343 20.42 -17.54 -2.73
CA THR A 343 20.32 -16.15 -2.30
C THR A 343 18.91 -15.63 -2.55
N ASP A 344 18.47 -14.68 -1.74
CA ASP A 344 17.20 -13.95 -1.83
C ASP A 344 17.35 -12.58 -2.49
N ARG A 345 18.56 -12.23 -2.94
CA ARG A 345 18.86 -10.88 -3.43
C ARG A 345 19.86 -10.87 -4.57
N VAL A 346 19.83 -9.78 -5.35
CA VAL A 346 20.81 -9.56 -6.41
C VAL A 346 21.11 -8.07 -6.57
N ARG A 347 22.40 -7.71 -6.63
CA ARG A 347 22.81 -6.37 -7.09
C ARG A 347 22.71 -6.33 -8.61
N VAL A 348 21.95 -5.39 -9.15
CA VAL A 348 21.82 -5.17 -10.59
C VAL A 348 23.16 -4.70 -11.16
N GLY A 349 23.66 -5.39 -12.18
CA GLY A 349 24.94 -5.06 -12.80
C GLY A 349 25.38 -6.11 -13.82
N PRO A 350 26.56 -5.92 -14.44
CA PRO A 350 27.11 -6.87 -15.42
C PRO A 350 27.61 -8.18 -14.78
N ASP A 351 27.90 -8.18 -13.47
CA ASP A 351 28.40 -9.38 -12.76
C ASP A 351 27.29 -10.41 -12.48
N THR A 352 26.05 -9.96 -12.49
CA THR A 352 24.86 -10.73 -12.06
C THR A 352 23.82 -10.87 -13.16
N GLY A 353 24.02 -10.20 -14.29
CA GLY A 353 23.09 -10.16 -15.40
C GLY A 353 23.69 -9.41 -16.59
N GLN A 354 22.84 -9.08 -17.54
CA GLN A 354 23.22 -8.36 -18.75
C GLN A 354 22.26 -7.19 -18.97
N PHE A 355 22.81 -6.02 -19.26
CA PHE A 355 22.01 -4.91 -19.77
C PHE A 355 21.70 -5.16 -21.25
N VAL A 356 20.43 -4.97 -21.61
CA VAL A 356 19.85 -5.29 -22.92
C VAL A 356 19.02 -4.11 -23.44
N GLY A 357 18.48 -4.22 -24.65
CA GLY A 357 17.63 -3.18 -25.22
C GLY A 357 18.36 -1.85 -25.33
N SER A 358 17.71 -0.77 -24.87
CA SER A 358 18.28 0.59 -24.88
C SER A 358 19.53 0.76 -24.01
N LEU A 359 19.80 -0.19 -23.09
CA LEU A 359 20.98 -0.18 -22.22
C LEU A 359 22.02 -1.23 -22.60
N ALA A 360 21.94 -1.84 -23.79
CA ALA A 360 22.92 -2.82 -24.23
C ALA A 360 24.37 -2.27 -24.15
N GLY A 361 25.25 -2.96 -23.42
CA GLY A 361 26.64 -2.54 -23.18
C GLY A 361 26.85 -1.57 -22.01
N ALA A 362 25.79 -1.15 -21.32
CA ALA A 362 25.89 -0.36 -20.10
C ALA A 362 26.39 -1.21 -18.91
N ASN A 363 26.77 -0.53 -17.83
CA ASN A 363 27.15 -1.14 -16.55
C ASN A 363 26.20 -0.76 -15.38
N GLN A 364 25.24 0.12 -15.63
CA GLN A 364 24.27 0.63 -14.66
C GLN A 364 23.01 1.14 -15.38
N LEU A 365 21.89 1.25 -14.66
CA LEU A 365 20.65 1.83 -15.17
C LEU A 365 20.81 3.33 -15.44
N ASP A 366 20.04 3.95 -16.34
CA ASP A 366 20.01 5.42 -16.50
C ASP A 366 19.56 6.13 -15.23
N ALA A 367 20.04 7.36 -15.04
CA ALA A 367 19.70 8.23 -13.91
C ALA A 367 18.30 8.83 -14.03
N SER A 368 17.67 9.19 -12.90
CA SER A 368 16.37 9.89 -12.84
C SER A 368 15.21 9.20 -13.55
N GLN A 369 15.33 7.91 -13.87
CA GLN A 369 14.36 7.10 -14.61
C GLN A 369 13.59 6.19 -13.65
N VAL A 370 12.30 5.95 -13.93
CA VAL A 370 11.50 4.95 -13.23
C VAL A 370 11.59 3.62 -13.96
N TYR A 371 11.83 2.56 -13.19
CA TYR A 371 11.90 1.18 -13.68
C TYR A 371 10.91 0.29 -12.95
N PHE A 372 10.56 -0.83 -13.57
CA PHE A 372 9.68 -1.87 -13.05
C PHE A 372 10.38 -3.21 -13.10
N VAL A 373 10.05 -4.10 -12.17
CA VAL A 373 10.72 -5.39 -12.03
C VAL A 373 9.72 -6.53 -12.16
N ARG A 374 10.15 -7.64 -12.75
CA ARG A 374 9.47 -8.94 -12.63
C ARG A 374 10.46 -10.02 -12.27
N VAL A 375 9.96 -11.09 -11.68
CA VAL A 375 10.74 -12.23 -11.20
C VAL A 375 10.00 -13.54 -11.47
N ARG A 376 10.76 -14.62 -11.73
CA ARG A 376 10.27 -16.00 -11.73
C ARG A 376 11.25 -16.91 -11.01
N GLN A 377 10.78 -18.08 -10.58
CA GLN A 377 11.63 -19.06 -9.92
C GLN A 377 11.55 -20.44 -10.57
N GLN A 378 12.59 -21.22 -10.36
CA GLN A 378 12.69 -22.61 -10.76
C GLN A 378 12.52 -23.51 -9.54
N GLY A 379 11.58 -24.45 -9.62
CA GLY A 379 11.35 -25.44 -8.58
C GLY A 379 12.48 -26.46 -8.51
N ALA A 380 12.53 -27.22 -7.41
CA ALA A 380 13.56 -28.23 -7.17
C ALA A 380 13.66 -29.29 -8.30
N THR A 381 12.55 -29.62 -8.95
CA THR A 381 12.50 -30.61 -10.05
C THR A 381 12.90 -30.03 -11.41
N GLY A 382 13.10 -28.71 -11.50
CA GLY A 382 13.50 -28.01 -12.73
C GLY A 382 12.45 -27.16 -13.47
N PRO A 383 11.12 -27.23 -13.23
CA PRO A 383 10.17 -26.40 -13.96
C PRO A 383 10.22 -24.95 -13.44
N TRP A 384 10.02 -24.00 -14.35
CA TRP A 384 9.93 -22.58 -14.04
C TRP A 384 8.49 -22.18 -13.74
N SER A 385 8.31 -21.29 -12.77
CA SER A 385 7.04 -20.58 -12.57
C SER A 385 6.74 -19.70 -13.79
N ALA A 386 5.49 -19.26 -13.90
CA ALA A 386 5.20 -18.07 -14.67
C ALA A 386 6.01 -16.87 -14.14
N TRP A 387 6.21 -15.87 -14.99
CA TRP A 387 6.67 -14.56 -14.53
C TRP A 387 5.63 -13.91 -13.63
N SER A 388 6.07 -13.26 -12.57
CA SER A 388 5.23 -12.30 -11.86
C SER A 388 4.85 -11.12 -12.78
N PRO A 389 3.77 -10.39 -12.47
CA PRO A 389 3.49 -9.11 -13.11
C PRO A 389 4.68 -8.14 -12.96
N TRP A 390 4.77 -7.15 -13.83
CA TRP A 390 5.67 -6.02 -13.61
C TRP A 390 5.20 -5.23 -12.39
N HIS A 391 6.05 -5.03 -11.40
CA HIS A 391 5.70 -4.35 -10.15
C HIS A 391 6.95 -3.73 -9.52
N GLN A 392 6.81 -3.26 -8.28
CA GLN A 392 7.88 -2.69 -7.49
C GLN A 392 8.63 -1.57 -8.24
N PRO A 393 7.94 -0.48 -8.61
CA PRO A 393 8.61 0.63 -9.26
C PRO A 393 9.66 1.24 -8.34
N PHE A 394 10.76 1.68 -8.93
CA PHE A 394 11.78 2.48 -8.25
C PHE A 394 12.34 3.52 -9.20
N ARG A 395 12.80 4.64 -8.64
CA ARG A 395 13.50 5.69 -9.40
C ARG A 395 14.99 5.60 -9.14
N THR A 396 15.82 5.80 -10.15
CA THR A 396 17.28 5.88 -9.95
C THR A 396 17.75 7.29 -9.65
N LEU A 397 18.82 7.41 -8.84
CA LEU A 397 19.57 8.66 -8.63
C LEU A 397 20.04 9.27 -9.96
#